data_AF-A0A4V0NH41-F1
#
_entry.id   AF-A0A4V0NH41-F1
#
_cell.length_a   1.000
_cell.length_b   1.000
_cell.length_c   1.000
_cell.angle_alpha   90.00
_cell.angle_beta   90.00
_cell.angle_gamma   90.00
#
_symmetry.space_group_name_H-M   'P 1'
#
loop_
_entity.id
_entity.type
_entity.pdbx_description
1 polymer ?
#
loop_
_entity_poly.entity_id
_entity_poly.type
_entity_poly.pdbx_seq_one_letter_code
_entity_poly.pdbx_strand_id
1 'polypeptide(L)'
;MRPCRLFPVLLLACGPAPEAKTKAPAGQTFPEAVAMMCDVDGRAGLDAEGDPISVGQMRSAWIAEHVTNPDGIELRTMLSVKGAAEQGAMLREEAQRAGLTRCALAASLAEDGTGGLSP
;
A
#
# COMPACT_ATOMS: atom_id res chain seq x y z
N MET A 1 2.32 -79.56 -14.49
CA MET A 1 1.10 -78.74 -14.59
C MET A 1 1.49 -77.28 -14.48
N ARG A 2 1.29 -76.49 -15.54
CA ARG A 2 1.19 -75.01 -15.48
C ARG A 2 -0.30 -74.69 -15.29
N PRO A 3 -0.69 -73.63 -14.54
CA PRO A 3 -0.65 -72.28 -15.14
C PRO A 3 -0.51 -71.09 -14.16
N CYS A 4 -0.20 -69.92 -14.77
CA CYS A 4 -0.72 -68.57 -14.50
C CYS A 4 -0.53 -67.92 -13.12
N ARG A 5 -0.32 -66.62 -12.96
CA ARG A 5 -0.02 -65.45 -13.81
C ARG A 5 0.00 -64.24 -12.84
N LEU A 6 0.58 -63.13 -13.29
CA LEU A 6 0.31 -61.74 -12.89
C LEU A 6 1.05 -61.15 -11.67
N PHE A 7 2.16 -60.48 -11.98
CA PHE A 7 2.49 -59.14 -11.46
C PHE A 7 1.34 -58.15 -11.74
N PRO A 8 1.11 -57.17 -10.85
CA PRO A 8 1.54 -55.80 -11.16
C PRO A 8 2.16 -55.11 -9.91
N VAL A 9 3.38 -54.58 -10.00
CA VAL A 9 3.65 -53.16 -10.29
C VAL A 9 2.65 -52.23 -9.57
N LEU A 10 2.89 -52.01 -8.26
CA LEU A 10 2.33 -50.87 -7.53
C LEU A 10 3.17 -49.64 -7.89
N LEU A 11 2.75 -48.97 -8.95
CA LEU A 11 3.25 -47.67 -9.39
C LEU A 11 3.01 -46.61 -8.31
N LEU A 12 4.01 -45.73 -8.20
CA LEU A 12 3.95 -44.43 -7.58
C LEU A 12 2.61 -43.73 -7.87
N ALA A 13 1.95 -43.27 -6.81
CA ALA A 13 0.95 -42.23 -6.91
C ALA A 13 1.11 -41.24 -5.75
N CYS A 14 2.29 -40.61 -5.65
CA CYS A 14 2.35 -39.24 -5.13
C CYS A 14 1.72 -38.34 -6.19
N GLY A 15 0.39 -38.22 -6.18
CA GLY A 15 -0.27 -37.14 -6.88
C GLY A 15 0.10 -35.82 -6.18
N PRO A 16 0.47 -34.75 -6.91
CA PRO A 16 0.57 -33.44 -6.30
C PRO A 16 -0.83 -33.09 -5.77
N ALA A 17 -0.91 -32.77 -4.47
CA ALA A 17 -2.12 -32.19 -3.91
C ALA A 17 -2.48 -30.96 -4.77
N PRO A 18 -3.75 -30.80 -5.19
CA PRO A 18 -4.15 -29.60 -5.90
C PRO A 18 -3.86 -28.42 -4.97
N GLU A 19 -2.92 -27.56 -5.37
CA GLU A 19 -2.72 -26.27 -4.71
C GLU A 19 -4.08 -25.59 -4.65
N ALA A 20 -4.60 -25.45 -3.43
CA ALA A 20 -5.77 -24.63 -3.18
C ALA A 20 -5.40 -23.20 -3.58
N LYS A 21 -5.77 -22.82 -4.81
CA LYS A 21 -5.76 -21.43 -5.26
C LYS A 21 -6.89 -20.68 -4.58
N THR A 22 -6.85 -20.60 -3.26
CA THR A 22 -7.57 -19.53 -2.57
C THR A 22 -6.76 -18.29 -2.91
N LYS A 23 -7.20 -17.53 -3.92
CA LYS A 23 -6.73 -16.15 -4.09
C LYS A 23 -6.87 -15.52 -2.71
N ALA A 24 -5.76 -15.15 -2.08
CA ALA A 24 -5.82 -14.21 -0.98
C ALA A 24 -6.68 -13.03 -1.47
N PRO A 25 -7.59 -12.49 -0.64
CA PRO A 25 -8.32 -11.29 -1.03
C PRO A 25 -7.30 -10.31 -1.57
N ALA A 26 -7.54 -9.80 -2.78
CA ALA A 26 -6.62 -8.90 -3.46
C ALA A 26 -6.54 -7.62 -2.63
N GLY A 27 -5.64 -7.62 -1.65
CA GLY A 27 -5.40 -6.50 -0.77
C GLY A 27 -4.75 -5.37 -1.55
N GLN A 28 -4.84 -4.17 -1.00
CA GLN A 28 -4.12 -3.01 -1.50
C GLN A 28 -2.62 -3.33 -1.59
N THR A 29 -2.04 -3.10 -2.76
CA THR A 29 -0.60 -3.17 -2.99
C THR A 29 0.09 -1.92 -2.43
N PHE A 30 1.40 -2.00 -2.18
CA PHE A 30 2.14 -0.83 -1.69
C PHE A 30 2.08 0.37 -2.68
N PRO A 31 2.27 0.19 -4.00
CA PRO A 31 2.11 1.30 -4.94
C PRO A 31 0.72 1.94 -4.93
N GLU A 32 -0.34 1.15 -4.73
CA GLU A 32 -1.70 1.70 -4.58
C GLU A 32 -1.83 2.52 -3.29
N ALA A 33 -1.26 2.06 -2.17
CA ALA A 33 -1.25 2.80 -0.92
C ALA A 33 -0.52 4.15 -1.07
N VAL A 34 0.68 4.15 -1.66
CA VAL A 34 1.45 5.38 -1.90
C VAL A 34 0.72 6.31 -2.84
N ALA A 35 0.09 5.81 -3.91
CA ALA A 35 -0.72 6.61 -4.82
C ALA A 35 -1.91 7.26 -4.10
N MET A 36 -2.53 6.55 -3.15
CA MET A 36 -3.62 7.09 -2.35
C MET A 36 -3.17 8.19 -1.39
N MET A 37 -1.99 8.05 -0.77
CA MET A 37 -1.39 9.11 0.04
C MET A 37 -1.02 10.34 -0.79
N CYS A 38 -0.43 10.12 -1.96
CA CYS A 38 0.04 11.18 -2.84
C CYS A 38 -1.08 12.07 -3.36
N ASP A 39 -2.27 11.50 -3.60
CA ASP A 39 -3.44 12.21 -4.12
C ASP A 39 -4.52 12.42 -3.04
N VAL A 40 -4.15 12.39 -1.75
CA VAL A 40 -5.11 12.44 -0.63
C VAL A 40 -6.06 13.62 -0.71
N ASP A 41 -5.60 14.82 -1.09
CA ASP A 41 -6.45 16.02 -1.13
C ASP A 41 -7.59 15.88 -2.13
N GLY A 42 -7.27 15.43 -3.35
CA GLY A 42 -8.27 15.20 -4.38
C GLY A 42 -9.22 14.06 -4.02
N ARG A 43 -8.74 13.05 -3.29
CA ARG A 43 -9.55 11.88 -2.88
C ARG A 43 -10.45 12.18 -1.68
N ALA A 44 -9.99 13.02 -0.76
CA ALA A 44 -10.72 13.45 0.42
C ALA A 44 -11.57 14.72 0.18
N GLY A 45 -11.46 15.33 -1.00
CA GLY A 45 -12.18 16.56 -1.35
C GLY A 45 -11.74 17.76 -0.52
N LEU A 46 -10.45 17.83 -0.19
CA LEU A 46 -9.90 18.88 0.66
C LEU A 46 -9.57 20.12 -0.17
N ASP A 47 -9.84 21.28 0.41
CA ASP A 47 -9.43 22.56 -0.11
C ASP A 47 -8.01 22.91 0.36
N ALA A 48 -7.15 23.31 -0.56
CA ALA A 48 -5.79 23.73 -0.28
C ALA A 48 -5.73 25.08 0.47
N GLU A 49 -6.78 25.91 0.38
CA GLU A 49 -6.88 27.18 1.11
C GLU A 49 -7.41 27.01 2.55
N GLY A 50 -7.70 25.77 2.96
CA GLY A 50 -8.15 25.44 4.31
C GLY A 50 -7.08 25.70 5.38
N ASP A 51 -7.52 25.79 6.64
CA ASP A 51 -6.61 25.87 7.79
C ASP A 51 -5.63 24.67 7.78
N PRO A 52 -4.30 24.90 7.79
CA PRO A 52 -3.31 23.83 7.62
C PRO A 52 -3.42 22.73 8.68
N ILE A 53 -3.78 23.07 9.92
CA ILE A 53 -3.93 22.07 10.99
C ILE A 53 -5.13 21.17 10.70
N SER A 54 -6.27 21.77 10.39
CA SER A 54 -7.50 21.06 10.05
C SER A 54 -7.31 20.18 8.81
N VAL A 55 -6.66 20.69 7.77
CA VAL A 55 -6.33 19.95 6.55
C VAL A 55 -5.43 18.76 6.86
N GLY A 56 -4.37 18.94 7.66
CA GLY A 56 -3.48 17.87 8.09
C GLY A 56 -4.19 16.74 8.84
N GLN A 57 -5.12 17.08 9.73
CA GLN A 57 -5.96 16.11 10.45
C GLN A 57 -6.88 15.34 9.51
N MET A 58 -7.53 16.02 8.56
CA MET A 58 -8.41 15.38 7.59
C MET A 58 -7.64 14.45 6.64
N ARG A 59 -6.45 14.84 6.18
CA ARG A 59 -5.53 13.98 5.42
C ARG A 59 -5.22 12.70 6.21
N SER A 60 -4.79 12.85 7.47
CA SER A 60 -4.46 11.71 8.33
C SER A 60 -5.65 10.78 8.54
N ALA A 61 -6.83 11.33 8.85
CA ALA A 61 -8.05 10.55 9.06
C ALA A 61 -8.45 9.76 7.81
N TRP A 62 -8.42 10.42 6.64
CA TRP A 62 -8.76 9.78 5.38
C TRP A 62 -7.79 8.65 5.03
N ILE A 63 -6.48 8.90 5.15
CA ILE A 63 -5.46 7.87 4.90
C ILE A 63 -5.59 6.73 5.91
N ALA A 64 -5.95 7.02 7.17
CA ALA A 64 -6.17 6.00 8.19
C ALA A 64 -7.27 5.00 7.83
N GLU A 65 -8.35 5.49 7.21
CA GLU A 65 -9.49 4.68 6.78
C GLU A 65 -9.22 3.91 5.48
N HIS A 66 -8.42 4.48 4.56
CA HIS A 66 -8.31 3.97 3.19
C HIS A 66 -6.99 3.27 2.85
N VAL A 67 -5.93 3.47 3.64
CA VAL A 67 -4.67 2.74 3.49
C VAL A 67 -4.67 1.53 4.41
N THR A 68 -4.84 0.36 3.80
CA THR A 68 -4.92 -0.94 4.48
C THR A 68 -3.69 -1.82 4.23
N ASN A 69 -2.83 -1.45 3.28
CA ASN A 69 -1.57 -2.14 3.02
C ASN A 69 -0.63 -1.98 4.23
N PRO A 70 0.00 -3.06 4.75
CA PRO A 70 0.88 -2.98 5.91
C PRO A 70 2.05 -2.00 5.76
N ASP A 71 2.75 -2.03 4.62
CA ASP A 71 3.88 -1.14 4.34
C ASP A 71 3.38 0.31 4.20
N GLY A 72 2.19 0.51 3.65
CA GLY A 72 1.50 1.80 3.63
C GLY A 72 1.17 2.31 5.05
N ILE A 73 0.71 1.44 5.96
CA ILE A 73 0.43 1.81 7.35
C ILE A 73 1.72 2.21 8.08
N GLU A 74 2.80 1.45 7.86
CA GLU A 74 4.13 1.78 8.39
C GLU A 74 4.60 3.15 7.87
N LEU A 75 4.52 3.38 6.56
CA LEU A 75 4.88 4.65 5.95
C LEU A 75 4.09 5.82 6.55
N ARG A 76 2.76 5.69 6.70
CA ARG A 76 1.92 6.72 7.35
C ARG A 76 2.41 7.02 8.76
N THR A 77 2.73 5.98 9.52
CA THR A 77 3.20 6.12 10.91
C THR A 77 4.54 6.84 10.97
N MET A 78 5.45 6.55 10.04
CA MET A 78 6.73 7.24 9.93
C MET A 78 6.57 8.71 9.49
N LEU A 79 5.59 9.00 8.63
CA LEU A 79 5.30 10.37 8.19
C LEU A 79 4.69 11.21 9.31
N SER A 80 3.78 10.68 10.11
CA SER A 80 3.02 11.47 11.11
C SER A 80 3.89 12.12 12.19
N VAL A 81 5.08 11.59 12.43
CA VAL A 81 6.04 12.12 13.41
C VAL A 81 7.06 13.10 12.79
N LYS A 82 6.99 13.35 11.48
CA LYS A 82 7.92 14.22 10.75
C LYS A 82 7.35 15.60 10.52
N GLY A 83 8.22 16.58 10.29
CA GLY A 83 7.82 17.89 9.80
C GLY A 83 7.37 17.82 8.33
N ALA A 84 6.51 18.75 7.90
CA ALA A 84 5.92 18.77 6.56
C ALA A 84 6.95 18.65 5.41
N ALA A 85 8.08 19.37 5.51
CA ALA A 85 9.14 19.29 4.49
C ALA A 85 9.77 17.89 4.40
N GLU A 86 10.02 17.25 5.55
CA GLU A 86 10.56 15.89 5.60
C GLU A 86 9.53 14.87 5.11
N GLN A 87 8.25 15.06 5.44
CA GLN A 87 7.17 14.24 4.91
C GLN A 87 7.10 14.33 3.38
N GLY A 88 7.19 15.53 2.81
CA GLY A 88 7.21 15.73 1.36
C GLY A 88 8.40 15.06 0.70
N ALA A 89 9.60 15.14 1.30
CA ALA A 89 10.78 14.44 0.80
C ALA A 89 10.62 12.91 0.83
N MET A 90 10.15 12.37 1.95
CA MET A 90 9.91 10.93 2.12
C MET A 90 8.83 10.41 1.17
N LEU A 91 7.70 11.10 1.04
CA LEU A 91 6.63 10.73 0.12
C LEU A 91 7.11 10.75 -1.35
N ARG A 92 7.95 11.72 -1.72
CA ARG A 92 8.55 11.75 -3.06
C ARG A 92 9.45 10.54 -3.32
N GLU A 93 10.27 10.17 -2.35
CA GLU A 93 11.15 9.00 -2.43
C GLU A 93 10.34 7.71 -2.57
N GLU A 94 9.34 7.50 -1.70
CA GLU A 94 8.50 6.30 -1.76
C GLU A 94 7.64 6.24 -3.02
N ALA A 95 7.14 7.38 -3.50
CA ALA A 95 6.44 7.46 -4.78
C ALA A 95 7.35 6.99 -5.94
N GLN A 96 8.60 7.42 -5.97
CA GLN A 96 9.56 6.99 -6.99
C GLN A 96 9.87 5.49 -6.87
N ARG A 97 10.08 4.98 -5.65
CA ARG A 97 10.30 3.54 -5.40
C ARG A 97 9.10 2.68 -5.83
N ALA A 98 7.89 3.21 -5.65
CA ALA A 98 6.63 2.60 -6.09
C ALA A 98 6.36 2.74 -7.60
N GLY A 99 7.22 3.42 -8.36
CA GLY A 99 7.06 3.63 -9.81
C GLY A 99 6.08 4.75 -10.18
N LEU A 100 5.71 5.61 -9.23
CA LEU A 100 4.88 6.79 -9.48
C LEU A 100 5.76 7.95 -9.98
N THR A 101 5.30 8.64 -11.02
CA THR A 101 6.02 9.77 -11.62
C THR A 101 5.75 11.09 -10.90
N ARG A 102 4.69 11.18 -10.10
CA ARG A 102 4.26 12.38 -9.40
C ARG A 102 3.62 12.04 -8.06
N CYS A 103 3.71 12.99 -7.13
CA CYS A 103 3.04 12.91 -5.84
C CYS A 103 2.56 14.32 -5.45
N ALA A 104 1.25 14.57 -5.53
CA ALA A 104 0.69 15.92 -5.36
C ALA A 104 0.92 16.46 -3.94
N LEU A 105 0.69 15.62 -2.93
CA LEU A 105 0.97 15.96 -1.53
C LEU A 105 2.46 16.29 -1.31
N ALA A 106 3.38 15.53 -1.90
CA ALA A 106 4.81 15.84 -1.77
C ALA A 106 5.21 17.17 -2.44
N ALA A 107 4.50 17.57 -3.50
CA ALA A 107 4.70 18.87 -4.14
C ALA A 107 4.17 20.00 -3.25
N SER A 108 2.93 19.90 -2.76
CA SER A 108 2.35 20.95 -1.90
C SER A 108 3.15 21.14 -0.60
N LEU A 109 3.59 20.07 0.04
CA LEU A 109 4.40 20.17 1.25
C LEU A 109 5.79 20.78 1.02
N ALA A 110 6.32 20.70 -0.21
CA ALA A 110 7.58 21.34 -0.57
C ALA A 110 7.43 22.84 -0.87
N GLU A 111 6.25 23.26 -1.34
CA GLU A 111 5.94 24.66 -1.62
C GLU A 111 5.55 25.42 -0.35
N ASP A 112 4.63 24.87 0.45
CA ASP A 112 4.01 25.58 1.57
C ASP A 112 4.62 25.24 2.94
N GLY A 113 5.33 24.11 3.05
CA GLY A 113 5.97 23.68 4.29
C GLY A 113 5.02 23.46 5.49
N THR A 114 3.71 23.39 5.24
CA THR A 114 2.66 23.29 6.27
C THR A 114 1.57 22.29 5.88
N GLY A 115 0.73 21.90 6.85
CA GLY A 115 -0.45 21.06 6.60
C GLY A 115 -0.18 19.57 6.36
N GLY A 116 1.03 19.08 6.64
CA GLY A 116 1.38 17.67 6.54
C GLY A 116 0.48 16.73 7.36
N LEU A 117 0.75 15.43 7.26
CA LEU A 117 0.09 14.43 8.09
C LEU A 117 0.34 14.74 9.56
N SER A 118 -0.72 14.66 10.35
CA SER A 118 -0.68 14.81 11.81
C SER A 118 -0.78 13.43 12.50
N PRO A 119 -0.19 13.28 13.70
CA PRO A 119 -0.37 12.09 14.55
C PRO A 119 -1.83 11.75 14.83
#